data_AF-A0A934BNP3-F1
#
_entry.id   AF-A0A934BNP3-F1
#
_cell.length_a   1.000
_cell.length_b   1.000
_cell.length_c   1.000
_cell.angle_alpha   90.00
_cell.angle_beta   90.00
_cell.angle_gamma   90.00
#
_symmetry.space_group_name_H-M   'P 1'
#
loop_
_entity.id
_entity.type
_entity.pdbx_description
1 polymer ?
#
loop_
_entity_poly.entity_id
_entity_poly.type
_entity_poly.pdbx_seq_one_letter_code
_entity_poly.pdbx_strand_id
1 'polypeptide(L)'
;KPLNLTNRERVIFKTINSTYWKLPEFKKDFVYITKEAAQHLVDCGVKVVGIDYHSVEKFGNKPADTHHIFLRNGVVLIEGLDLSNVEAGDYELVALPLKIKDCDGSPARVILRSIP
;
A
#
# COMPACT_ATOMS: atom_id res chain seq x y z
N LYS A 1 17.92 10.02 0.07
CA LYS A 1 17.40 10.87 1.18
C LYS A 1 16.44 10.01 2.00
N PRO A 2 16.50 10.03 3.34
CA PRO A 2 15.46 9.40 4.15
C PRO A 2 14.10 10.05 3.84
N LEU A 3 13.05 9.25 3.75
CA LEU A 3 11.67 9.75 3.59
C LEU A 3 11.29 10.50 4.87
N ASN A 4 10.93 11.78 4.76
CA ASN A 4 10.39 12.53 5.88
C ASN A 4 8.89 12.21 6.00
N LEU A 5 8.55 11.35 6.95
CA LEU A 5 7.17 10.92 7.21
C LEU A 5 6.50 11.72 8.34
N THR A 6 7.13 12.81 8.81
CA THR A 6 6.56 13.66 9.86
C THR A 6 5.18 14.16 9.42
N ASN A 7 4.16 13.93 10.24
CA ASN A 7 2.75 14.27 9.98
C ASN A 7 2.15 13.59 8.73
N ARG A 8 2.68 12.46 8.29
CA ARG A 8 2.14 11.68 7.15
C ARG A 8 1.41 10.44 7.65
N GLU A 9 0.09 10.56 7.80
CA GLU A 9 -0.74 9.43 8.24
C GLU A 9 -1.02 8.39 7.14
N ARG A 10 -0.87 8.78 5.87
CA ARG A 10 -1.25 7.95 4.71
C ARG A 10 -0.09 7.99 3.71
N VAL A 11 0.46 6.82 3.39
CA VAL A 11 1.59 6.69 2.48
C VAL A 11 1.25 5.64 1.42
N ILE A 12 1.45 5.99 0.15
CA ILE A 12 1.30 5.05 -0.96
C ILE A 12 2.62 4.93 -1.70
N PHE A 13 2.98 3.71 -2.07
CA PHE A 13 4.25 3.42 -2.73
C PHE A 13 4.02 3.17 -4.22
N LYS A 14 4.50 4.09 -5.04
CA LYS A 14 4.74 3.85 -6.46
C LYS A 14 6.10 3.18 -6.62
N THR A 15 6.13 2.06 -7.31
CA THR A 15 7.32 1.25 -7.56
C THR A 15 7.40 0.91 -9.04
N ILE A 16 8.34 0.03 -9.43
CA ILE A 16 8.35 -0.53 -10.78
C ILE A 16 7.15 -1.45 -11.03
N ASN A 17 6.43 -1.87 -9.99
CA ASN A 17 5.32 -2.80 -10.12
C ASN A 17 4.18 -2.27 -10.99
N SER A 18 3.94 -0.95 -11.00
CA SER A 18 2.98 -0.32 -11.91
C SER A 18 3.21 -0.68 -13.39
N THR A 19 4.44 -1.02 -13.78
CA THR A 19 4.75 -1.47 -15.15
C THR A 19 4.24 -2.89 -15.45
N TYR A 20 4.08 -3.72 -14.42
CA TYR A 20 3.70 -5.12 -14.56
C TYR A 20 2.21 -5.29 -14.84
N TRP A 21 1.36 -4.29 -14.61
CA TRP A 21 -0.05 -4.33 -15.01
C TRP A 21 -0.26 -4.50 -16.51
N LYS A 22 0.75 -4.16 -17.32
CA LYS A 22 0.72 -4.35 -18.78
C LYS A 22 1.13 -5.76 -19.20
N LEU A 23 1.67 -6.57 -18.29
CA LEU A 23 2.10 -7.92 -18.56
C LEU A 23 0.92 -8.89 -18.36
N PRO A 24 0.74 -9.88 -19.24
CA PRO A 24 -0.33 -10.85 -19.10
C PRO A 24 -0.06 -11.83 -17.95
N GLU A 25 1.21 -12.05 -17.59
CA GLU A 25 1.58 -12.95 -16.49
C GLU A 25 1.77 -12.21 -15.16
N PHE A 26 1.32 -12.84 -14.09
CA PHE A 26 1.62 -12.45 -12.72
C PHE A 26 3.13 -12.52 -12.44
N LYS A 27 3.71 -11.41 -11.97
CA LYS A 27 5.09 -11.39 -11.47
C LYS A 27 5.10 -11.82 -10.02
N LYS A 28 6.05 -12.70 -9.67
CA LYS A 28 6.24 -13.24 -8.31
C LYS A 28 7.34 -12.51 -7.54
N ASP A 29 8.23 -11.83 -8.26
CA ASP A 29 9.38 -11.08 -7.75
C ASP A 29 9.10 -9.57 -7.71
N PHE A 30 7.83 -9.19 -7.51
CA PHE A 30 7.42 -7.80 -7.38
C PHE A 30 8.02 -7.14 -6.13
N VAL A 31 8.13 -5.81 -6.16
CA VAL A 31 8.55 -5.00 -5.02
C VAL A 31 7.52 -5.11 -3.91
N TYR A 32 7.98 -5.43 -2.70
CA TYR A 32 7.16 -5.55 -1.49
C TYR A 32 7.78 -4.71 -0.37
N ILE A 33 7.08 -4.61 0.76
CA ILE A 33 7.55 -3.90 1.96
C ILE A 33 8.17 -4.92 2.90
N THR A 34 9.43 -4.71 3.31
CA THR A 34 10.07 -5.60 4.30
C THR A 34 9.46 -5.39 5.68
N LYS A 35 9.62 -6.39 6.56
CA LYS A 35 9.16 -6.30 7.95
C LYS A 35 9.76 -5.11 8.71
N GLU A 36 11.02 -4.77 8.44
CA GLU A 36 11.71 -3.63 9.08
C GLU A 36 11.11 -2.31 8.61
N ALA A 37 10.81 -2.19 7.32
CA ALA A 37 10.14 -1.02 6.76
C ALA A 37 8.70 -0.90 7.30
N ALA A 38 7.98 -2.02 7.43
CA ALA A 38 6.65 -2.05 8.00
C ALA A 38 6.65 -1.57 9.47
N GLN A 39 7.58 -2.06 10.28
CA GLN A 39 7.72 -1.63 11.67
C GLN A 39 8.06 -0.13 11.75
N HIS A 40 9.00 0.34 10.92
CA HIS A 40 9.37 1.75 10.88
C HIS A 40 8.17 2.66 10.53
N LEU A 41 7.35 2.26 9.56
CA LEU A 41 6.14 3.02 9.18
C LEU A 41 5.12 3.08 10.33
N VAL A 42 4.92 1.98 11.05
CA VAL A 42 4.10 1.93 12.26
C VAL A 42 4.64 2.88 13.32
N ASP A 43 5.95 2.84 13.58
CA ASP A 43 6.61 3.69 14.58
C ASP A 43 6.51 5.19 14.22
N CYS A 44 6.46 5.51 12.92
CA CYS A 44 6.19 6.86 12.42
C CYS A 44 4.70 7.29 12.54
N GLY A 45 3.82 6.41 13.01
CA GLY A 45 2.40 6.70 13.20
C GLY A 45 1.55 6.61 11.93
N VAL A 46 2.05 6.01 10.85
CA VAL A 46 1.29 5.79 9.61
C VAL A 46 0.05 4.94 9.91
N LYS A 47 -1.09 5.31 9.31
CA LYS A 47 -2.41 4.67 9.48
C LYS A 47 -2.91 3.99 8.21
N VAL A 48 -2.40 4.39 7.04
CA VAL A 48 -2.73 3.77 5.76
C VAL A 48 -1.46 3.56 4.95
N VAL A 49 -1.29 2.34 4.43
CA VAL A 49 -0.22 1.99 3.50
C VAL A 49 -0.83 1.44 2.21
N GLY A 50 -0.49 2.05 1.08
CA GLY A 50 -0.87 1.54 -0.23
C GLY A 50 0.33 1.06 -1.05
N ILE A 51 0.13 0.05 -1.90
CA ILE A 51 1.15 -0.44 -2.84
C ILE A 51 0.57 -0.66 -4.22
N ASP A 52 1.38 -0.38 -5.24
CA ASP A 52 1.02 -0.43 -6.65
C ASP A 52 1.11 -1.82 -7.28
N TYR A 53 0.75 -2.85 -6.51
CA TYR A 53 0.65 -4.22 -7.00
C TYR A 53 -0.17 -5.12 -6.08
N HIS A 54 -0.18 -6.42 -6.38
CA HIS A 54 -1.00 -7.42 -5.70
C HIS A 54 -0.77 -7.58 -4.20
N SER A 55 0.38 -7.19 -3.64
CA SER A 55 0.60 -7.37 -2.20
C SER A 55 1.69 -6.47 -1.61
N VAL A 56 1.55 -6.11 -0.33
CA VAL A 56 2.65 -5.52 0.46
C VAL A 56 3.68 -6.54 0.93
N GLU A 57 3.35 -7.83 0.86
CA GLU A 57 4.20 -8.94 1.32
C GLU A 57 4.93 -9.61 0.16
N LYS A 58 6.09 -10.20 0.47
CA LYS A 58 6.85 -10.98 -0.49
C LYS A 58 6.04 -12.21 -0.93
N PHE A 59 6.00 -12.46 -2.24
CA PHE A 59 5.34 -13.63 -2.76
C PHE A 59 5.85 -14.93 -2.12
N GLY A 60 4.91 -15.77 -1.67
CA GLY A 60 5.21 -17.06 -1.07
C GLY A 60 5.77 -16.99 0.36
N ASN A 61 5.90 -15.80 0.96
CA ASN A 61 6.36 -15.69 2.34
C ASN A 61 5.30 -16.23 3.32
N LYS A 62 5.76 -17.04 4.28
CA LYS A 62 4.94 -17.61 5.34
C LYS A 62 5.80 -17.69 6.63
N PRO A 63 5.36 -17.10 7.75
CA PRO A 63 4.13 -16.30 7.92
C PRO A 63 4.18 -14.95 7.15
N ALA A 64 3.01 -14.33 6.98
CA ALA A 64 2.88 -13.01 6.34
C ALA A 64 3.21 -11.89 7.34
N ASP A 65 4.49 -11.81 7.72
CA ASP A 65 4.99 -10.90 8.75
C ASP A 65 4.64 -9.43 8.47
N THR A 66 4.74 -8.99 7.21
CA THR A 66 4.46 -7.61 6.84
C THR A 66 2.97 -7.27 7.05
N HIS A 67 2.05 -8.14 6.60
CA HIS A 67 0.61 -7.97 6.89
C HIS A 67 0.35 -7.97 8.39
N HIS A 68 0.94 -8.90 9.13
CA HIS A 68 0.71 -8.99 10.58
C HIS A 68 1.18 -7.76 11.34
N ILE A 69 2.35 -7.19 11.00
CA ILE A 69 2.84 -5.95 11.62
C ILE A 69 1.85 -4.81 11.37
N PHE A 70 1.42 -4.60 10.13
CA PHE A 70 0.48 -3.53 9.82
C PHE A 70 -0.89 -3.72 10.48
N LEU A 71 -1.52 -4.88 10.27
CA LEU A 71 -2.89 -5.14 10.71
C LEU A 71 -3.03 -5.18 12.24
N ARG A 72 -2.02 -5.70 12.96
CA ARG A 72 -2.03 -5.69 14.44
C ARG A 72 -1.92 -4.28 15.01
N ASN A 73 -1.34 -3.34 14.27
CA ASN A 73 -1.21 -1.93 14.68
C ASN A 73 -2.31 -1.03 14.09
N GLY A 74 -3.37 -1.63 13.52
CA GLY A 74 -4.51 -0.89 12.98
C GLY A 74 -4.19 -0.09 11.71
N VAL A 75 -3.12 -0.45 10.99
CA VAL A 75 -2.79 0.15 9.69
C VAL A 75 -3.64 -0.49 8.61
N VAL A 76 -4.36 0.32 7.85
CA VAL A 76 -5.16 -0.12 6.70
C VAL A 76 -4.26 -0.32 5.49
N LEU A 77 -4.41 -1.45 4.82
CA LEU A 77 -3.67 -1.78 3.60
C LEU A 77 -4.52 -1.53 2.36
N ILE A 78 -3.92 -0.94 1.34
CA ILE A 78 -4.53 -0.74 0.02
C ILE A 78 -3.63 -1.39 -1.04
N GLU A 79 -4.03 -2.56 -1.51
CA GLU A 79 -3.29 -3.33 -2.51
C GLU A 79 -3.99 -3.22 -3.88
N GLY A 80 -3.25 -3.48 -4.95
CA GLY A 80 -3.76 -3.45 -6.32
C GLY A 80 -3.90 -2.05 -6.91
N LEU A 81 -3.14 -1.06 -6.41
CA LEU A 81 -3.15 0.28 -7.00
C LEU A 81 -2.47 0.28 -8.38
N ASP A 82 -3.00 1.07 -9.30
CA ASP A 82 -2.28 1.47 -10.52
C ASP A 82 -1.81 2.91 -10.35
N LEU A 83 -0.50 3.08 -10.14
CA LEU A 83 0.14 4.39 -9.99
C LEU A 83 0.97 4.76 -11.23
N SER A 84 0.84 4.03 -12.34
CA SER A 84 1.66 4.19 -13.56
C SER A 84 1.69 5.63 -14.05
N ASN A 85 0.54 6.30 -14.06
CA ASN A 85 0.35 7.68 -14.53
C ASN A 85 0.25 8.72 -13.39
N VAL A 86 0.65 8.36 -12.17
CA VAL A 86 0.60 9.26 -11.00
C VAL A 86 2.01 9.79 -10.72
N GLU A 87 2.17 11.10 -10.59
CA GLU A 87 3.44 11.70 -10.16
C GLU A 87 3.61 11.60 -8.64
N ALA A 88 4.86 11.60 -8.17
CA ALA A 88 5.12 11.60 -6.75
C ALA A 88 4.77 12.96 -6.15
N GLY A 89 4.05 12.97 -5.03
CA GLY A 89 3.63 14.20 -4.38
C GLY A 89 2.55 13.99 -3.34
N ASP A 90 1.97 15.09 -2.90
CA ASP A 90 0.92 15.13 -1.91
C ASP A 90 -0.45 15.20 -2.58
N TYR A 91 -1.37 14.38 -2.07
CA TYR A 91 -2.72 14.24 -2.59
C TYR A 91 -3.73 14.07 -1.46
N GLU A 92 -4.98 14.43 -1.74
CA GLU A 92 -6.09 13.89 -0.97
C GLU A 92 -6.39 12.47 -1.47
N LEU A 93 -6.38 11.51 -0.54
CA LEU A 93 -6.70 10.11 -0.80
C LEU A 93 -8.16 9.82 -0.43
N VAL A 94 -8.92 9.27 -1.37
CA VAL A 94 -10.25 8.71 -1.10
C VAL A 94 -10.21 7.21 -1.44
N ALA A 95 -10.38 6.38 -0.42
CA ALA A 95 -10.31 4.92 -0.50
C ALA A 95 -11.40 4.30 0.39
N LEU A 96 -12.65 4.41 -0.04
CA LEU A 96 -13.80 3.96 0.75
C LEU A 96 -14.14 2.50 0.41
N PRO A 97 -14.04 1.56 1.37
CA PRO A 97 -14.48 0.19 1.16
C PRO A 97 -16.01 0.10 1.12
N LEU A 98 -16.52 -0.95 0.48
CA LEU A 98 -17.92 -1.33 0.61
C LEU A 98 -18.18 -1.79 2.04
N LYS A 99 -19.39 -1.52 2.54
CA LYS A 99 -19.83 -1.95 3.87
C LYS A 99 -20.32 -3.39 3.83
N ILE A 100 -19.38 -4.32 3.68
CA ILE A 100 -19.66 -5.77 3.65
C ILE A 100 -19.51 -6.31 5.08
N LYS A 101 -20.52 -7.06 5.54
CA LYS A 101 -20.50 -7.66 6.87
C LYS A 101 -19.57 -8.88 6.87
N ASP A 102 -18.80 -9.06 7.95
CA ASP A 102 -17.93 -10.23 8.21
C ASP A 102 -16.87 -10.49 7.11
N CYS A 103 -16.44 -9.44 6.40
CA CYS A 103 -15.36 -9.53 5.40
C CYS A 103 -13.98 -9.21 5.99
N ASP A 104 -12.95 -9.77 5.36
CA ASP A 104 -11.52 -9.51 5.62
C ASP A 104 -10.97 -8.32 4.81
N GLY A 105 -11.71 -7.89 3.79
CA GLY A 105 -11.40 -6.73 2.96
C GLY A 105 -12.53 -6.40 1.99
N SER A 106 -12.37 -5.33 1.22
CA SER A 106 -13.34 -4.94 0.19
C SER A 106 -12.61 -4.30 -0.99
N PRO A 107 -13.09 -4.51 -2.23
CA PRO A 107 -12.70 -3.65 -3.33
C PRO A 107 -13.09 -2.19 -3.03
N ALA A 108 -12.34 -1.25 -3.58
CA ALA A 108 -12.62 0.17 -3.47
C ALA A 108 -12.23 0.88 -4.78
N ARG A 109 -12.99 1.91 -5.16
CA ARG A 109 -12.53 2.85 -6.18
C ARG A 109 -11.62 3.88 -5.51
N VAL A 110 -10.33 3.59 -5.50
CA VAL A 110 -9.34 4.50 -4.92
C VAL A 110 -9.06 5.63 -5.89
N ILE A 111 -9.13 6.87 -5.40
CA ILE A 111 -8.84 8.06 -6.19
C ILE A 111 -7.89 8.98 -5.42
N LEU A 112 -7.05 9.69 -6.17
CA LEU A 112 -6.19 10.76 -5.70
C LEU A 112 -6.67 12.08 -6.31
N ARG A 113 -6.89 13.08 -5.47
CA ARG A 113 -7.18 14.45 -5.91
C ARG A 113 -5.98 15.33 -5.58
N SER A 114 -5.49 16.08 -6.56
CA SER A 114 -4.44 17.08 -6.33
C SER A 114 -4.91 18.07 -5.28
N ILE A 115 -4.00 18.44 -4.37
CA ILE A 115 -4.23 19.52 -3.42
C ILE A 115 -3.76 20.85 -4.02
N PRO A 116 -4.41 21.98 -3.68
CA PRO A 116 -3.96 23.31 -4.07
C PRO A 116 -2.57 23.68 -3.55
#